data_AF-A0A0F7SQP7-F1
#
_entry.id   AF-A0A0F7SQP7-F1
#
_cell.length_a   1.000
_cell.length_b   1.000
_cell.length_c   1.000
_cell.angle_alpha   90.00
_cell.angle_beta   90.00
_cell.angle_gamma   90.00
#
_symmetry.space_group_name_H-M   'P 1'
#
loop_
_entity.id
_entity.type
_entity.pdbx_description
1 polymer ?
#
loop_
_entity_poly.entity_id
_entity_poly.type
_entity_poly.pdbx_seq_one_letter_code
_entity_poly.pdbx_strand_id
1 'polypeptide(L)'
;MAFAYGGLCQLLAGMWEFAAGNTFGATAFSSYGGFWISFGFIYWPSSGILTATYAPGELASVLGIYLIAWFIFTFLMMLGTLRSSLALFLVFFFLTWTFLLLAIGEFQASANCHKAGGALGIITAFIAFYTGISGIYTADTTFFTLPTYSLAREADKAKNQ
;
A
#
# COMPACT_ATOMS: atom_id res chain seq x y z
N MET A 1 -5.83 -13.68 -6.21
CA MET A 1 -5.20 -12.36 -6.35
C MET A 1 -4.21 -12.05 -5.23
N ALA A 2 -4.58 -12.19 -3.94
CA ALA A 2 -3.69 -11.92 -2.80
C ALA A 2 -2.35 -12.68 -2.88
N PHE A 3 -2.34 -14.01 -2.96
CA PHE A 3 -1.08 -14.76 -3.00
C PHE A 3 -0.23 -14.50 -4.26
N ALA A 4 -0.86 -14.51 -5.43
CA ALA A 4 -0.13 -14.48 -6.70
C ALA A 4 0.31 -13.06 -7.09
N TYR A 5 -0.63 -12.12 -7.22
CA TYR A 5 -0.35 -10.82 -7.83
C TYR A 5 0.04 -9.77 -6.79
N GLY A 6 -0.83 -9.55 -5.79
CA GLY A 6 -0.52 -8.63 -4.69
C GLY A 6 0.61 -9.15 -3.79
N GLY A 7 0.80 -10.46 -3.71
CA GLY A 7 1.78 -11.10 -2.87
C GLY A 7 3.09 -11.36 -3.59
N LEU A 8 3.16 -12.48 -4.32
CA LEU A 8 4.38 -12.97 -4.95
C LEU A 8 4.91 -12.00 -6.02
N CYS A 9 4.10 -11.57 -6.99
CA CYS A 9 4.57 -10.65 -8.03
C CYS A 9 5.05 -9.32 -7.43
N GLN A 10 4.33 -8.77 -6.45
CA GLN A 10 4.73 -7.53 -5.78
C GLN A 10 6.02 -7.70 -4.96
N LEU A 11 6.19 -8.84 -4.28
CA LEU A 11 7.44 -9.17 -3.58
C LEU A 11 8.62 -9.25 -4.56
N LEU A 12 8.44 -9.92 -5.70
CA LEU A 12 9.47 -10.01 -6.74
C LEU A 12 9.81 -8.64 -7.35
N ALA A 13 8.81 -7.77 -7.55
CA ALA A 13 9.05 -6.39 -7.96
C ALA A 13 9.93 -5.65 -6.94
N GLY A 14 9.70 -5.85 -5.64
CA GLY A 14 10.55 -5.31 -4.58
C GLY A 14 12.00 -5.79 -4.64
N MET A 15 12.24 -7.05 -4.99
CA MET A 15 13.60 -7.56 -5.19
C MET A 15 14.31 -6.85 -6.36
N TRP A 16 13.59 -6.55 -7.43
CA TRP A 16 14.15 -5.85 -8.60
C TRP A 16 14.38 -4.37 -8.35
N GLU A 17 13.54 -3.71 -7.55
CA GLU A 17 13.83 -2.35 -7.09
C GLU A 17 15.11 -2.30 -6.25
N PHE A 18 15.38 -3.32 -5.43
CA PHE A 18 16.63 -3.39 -4.67
C PHE A 18 17.83 -3.51 -5.62
N ALA A 19 17.75 -4.38 -6.63
CA ALA A 19 18.79 -4.52 -7.64
C ALA A 19 19.01 -3.23 -8.45
N ALA A 20 17.95 -2.43 -8.68
CA ALA A 20 18.02 -1.13 -9.33
C ALA A 20 18.52 0.01 -8.42
N GLY A 21 18.82 -0.27 -7.14
CA GLY A 21 19.29 0.74 -6.17
C GLY A 21 18.18 1.61 -5.56
N ASN A 22 16.90 1.27 -5.78
CA ASN A 22 15.77 1.99 -5.21
C ASN A 22 15.32 1.35 -3.87
N THR A 23 15.95 1.76 -2.78
CA THR A 23 15.64 1.25 -1.44
C THR A 23 14.20 1.51 -1.00
N PHE A 24 13.62 2.66 -1.40
CA PHE A 24 12.23 2.99 -1.05
C PHE A 24 11.26 2.02 -1.73
N GLY A 25 11.38 1.86 -3.05
CA GLY A 25 10.58 0.92 -3.84
C GLY A 25 10.75 -0.52 -3.36
N ALA A 26 11.99 -0.93 -3.09
CA ALA A 26 12.31 -2.26 -2.58
C ALA A 26 11.59 -2.56 -1.27
N THR A 27 11.66 -1.63 -0.32
CA THR A 27 11.00 -1.75 0.98
C THR A 27 9.49 -1.74 0.83
N ALA A 28 8.94 -0.82 0.04
CA ALA A 28 7.50 -0.70 -0.17
C ALA A 28 6.91 -1.98 -0.78
N PHE A 29 7.42 -2.40 -1.94
CA PHE A 29 6.84 -3.53 -2.68
C PHE A 29 7.06 -4.86 -1.96
N SER A 30 8.23 -5.08 -1.34
CA SER A 30 8.48 -6.32 -0.59
C SER A 30 7.56 -6.42 0.63
N SER A 31 7.42 -5.33 1.40
CA SER A 31 6.55 -5.31 2.58
C SER A 31 5.09 -5.50 2.21
N TYR A 32 4.57 -4.78 1.20
CA TYR A 32 3.17 -4.95 0.79
C TYR A 32 2.91 -6.30 0.08
N GLY A 33 3.93 -6.90 -0.55
CA GLY A 33 3.88 -8.31 -0.97
C GLY A 33 3.69 -9.24 0.23
N GLY A 34 4.48 -9.03 1.30
CA GLY A 34 4.31 -9.73 2.58
C GLY A 34 2.95 -9.48 3.23
N PHE A 35 2.42 -8.26 3.17
CA PHE A 35 1.06 -7.93 3.61
C PHE A 35 0.04 -8.83 2.91
N TRP A 36 0.01 -8.86 1.58
CA TRP A 36 -0.98 -9.65 0.84
C TRP A 36 -0.84 -11.16 1.04
N ILE A 37 0.38 -11.67 1.22
CA ILE A 37 0.60 -13.09 1.54
C ILE A 37 0.07 -13.39 2.95
N SER A 38 0.46 -12.60 3.96
CA SER A 38 -0.01 -12.80 5.35
C SER A 38 -1.53 -12.63 5.48
N PHE A 39 -2.10 -11.62 4.81
CA PHE A 39 -3.54 -11.42 4.73
C PHE A 39 -4.24 -12.58 4.01
N GLY A 40 -3.65 -13.09 2.93
CA GLY A 40 -4.12 -14.31 2.27
C GLY A 40 -4.17 -15.50 3.21
N PHE A 41 -3.17 -15.69 4.08
CA PHE A 41 -3.16 -16.76 5.07
C PHE A 41 -4.28 -16.63 6.11
N ILE A 42 -4.60 -15.41 6.55
CA ILE A 42 -5.73 -15.18 7.47
C ILE A 42 -7.02 -15.80 6.89
N TYR A 43 -7.29 -15.56 5.61
CA TYR A 43 -8.52 -16.03 4.94
C TYR A 43 -8.42 -17.41 4.29
N TRP A 44 -7.24 -18.04 4.29
CA TRP A 44 -7.06 -19.38 3.74
C TRP A 44 -7.65 -20.43 4.69
N PRO A 45 -8.69 -21.19 4.32
CA PRO A 45 -9.38 -22.07 5.26
C PRO A 45 -8.47 -23.09 5.97
N SER A 46 -7.44 -23.60 5.29
CA SER A 46 -6.50 -24.56 5.90
C SER A 46 -5.52 -23.93 6.89
N SER A 47 -5.45 -22.59 7.01
CA SER A 47 -4.62 -21.95 8.03
C SER A 47 -5.25 -22.08 9.42
N GLY A 48 -6.57 -22.32 9.48
CA GLY A 48 -7.33 -22.44 10.71
C GLY A 48 -7.48 -21.13 11.50
N ILE A 49 -6.94 -20.00 11.00
CA ILE A 49 -6.92 -18.73 11.74
C ILE A 49 -8.34 -18.26 12.04
N LEU A 50 -9.20 -18.10 11.04
CA LEU A 50 -10.57 -17.60 11.28
C LEU A 50 -11.49 -18.59 12.00
N THR A 51 -11.11 -19.87 12.06
CA THR A 51 -11.92 -20.93 12.68
C THR A 51 -11.41 -21.37 14.05
N ALA A 52 -10.30 -20.79 14.51
CA ALA A 52 -9.75 -21.08 15.83
C ALA A 52 -10.72 -20.60 16.93
N THR A 53 -10.54 -21.15 18.13
CA THR A 53 -11.31 -20.73 19.30
C THR A 53 -10.72 -19.45 19.87
N TYR A 54 -11.53 -18.40 19.92
CA TYR A 54 -11.18 -17.08 20.44
C TYR A 54 -12.10 -16.70 21.61
N ALA A 55 -11.57 -15.94 22.56
CA ALA A 55 -12.41 -15.22 23.51
C ALA A 55 -13.29 -14.18 22.77
N PRO A 56 -14.45 -13.78 23.33
CA PRO A 56 -15.30 -12.77 22.70
C PRO A 56 -14.52 -11.49 22.34
N GLY A 57 -14.52 -11.12 21.06
CA GLY A 57 -13.84 -9.92 20.54
C GLY A 57 -12.31 -10.04 20.37
N GLU A 58 -11.69 -11.16 20.73
CA GLU A 58 -10.25 -11.35 20.61
C GLU A 58 -9.79 -11.35 19.15
N LEU A 59 -10.48 -12.08 18.26
CA LEU A 59 -10.12 -12.10 16.84
C LEU A 59 -10.14 -10.69 16.21
N ALA A 60 -11.18 -9.91 16.49
CA ALA A 60 -11.28 -8.53 16.01
C ALA A 60 -10.16 -7.66 16.57
N SER A 61 -9.80 -7.84 17.85
CA SER A 61 -8.67 -7.14 18.46
C SER A 61 -7.34 -7.48 17.79
N VAL A 62 -7.10 -8.76 17.48
CA VAL A 62 -5.89 -9.22 16.79
C VAL A 62 -5.81 -8.66 15.37
N LEU A 63 -6.91 -8.69 14.61
CA LEU A 63 -6.99 -8.11 13.27
C LEU A 63 -6.81 -6.59 13.29
N GLY A 64 -7.41 -5.91 14.27
CA GLY A 64 -7.22 -4.48 14.49
C GLY A 64 -5.75 -4.13 14.76
N ILE A 65 -5.07 -4.87 15.65
CA ILE A 65 -3.64 -4.68 15.94
C ILE A 65 -2.79 -4.93 14.69
N TYR A 66 -3.08 -5.99 13.93
CA TYR A 66 -2.42 -6.26 12.65
C TYR A 66 -2.54 -5.07 11.69
N LEU A 67 -3.74 -4.50 11.54
CA LEU A 67 -3.98 -3.33 10.68
C LEU A 67 -3.32 -2.06 11.22
N ILE A 68 -3.23 -1.86 12.54
CA ILE A 68 -2.48 -0.75 13.14
C ILE A 68 -0.99 -0.83 12.83
N ALA A 69 -0.39 -2.03 12.86
CA ALA A 69 1.01 -2.19 12.49
C ALA A 69 1.26 -1.75 11.03
N TRP A 70 0.35 -2.13 10.13
CA TRP A 70 0.40 -1.68 8.72
C TRP A 70 0.12 -0.19 8.55
N PHE A 71 -0.78 0.39 9.34
CA PHE A 71 -0.99 1.84 9.39
C PHE A 71 0.31 2.57 9.76
N ILE A 72 0.98 2.15 10.84
CA ILE A 72 2.23 2.78 11.30
C ILE A 72 3.30 2.68 10.22
N PHE A 73 3.51 1.50 9.65
CA PHE A 73 4.46 1.30 8.56
C PHE A 73 4.14 2.19 7.36
N THR A 74 2.88 2.21 6.92
CA THR A 74 2.43 2.99 5.76
C THR A 74 2.60 4.49 6.01
N PHE A 75 2.29 4.97 7.22
CA PHE A 75 2.46 6.37 7.61
C PHE A 75 3.93 6.78 7.55
N LEU A 76 4.85 5.96 8.07
CA LEU A 76 6.28 6.23 7.99
C LEU A 76 6.78 6.29 6.54
N MET A 77 6.31 5.35 5.69
CA MET A 77 6.62 5.37 4.26
C MET A 77 6.02 6.60 3.57
N MET A 78 4.81 7.04 3.94
CA MET A 78 4.18 8.26 3.43
C MET A 78 5.08 9.48 3.68
N LEU A 79 5.66 9.63 4.87
CA LEU A 79 6.58 10.73 5.17
C LEU A 79 7.81 10.71 4.24
N GLY A 80 8.29 9.52 3.86
CA GLY A 80 9.36 9.35 2.88
C GLY A 80 9.02 9.83 1.46
N THR A 81 7.74 10.02 1.13
CA THR A 81 7.28 10.48 -0.19
C THR A 81 7.10 11.99 -0.32
N LEU A 82 7.29 12.75 0.76
CA LEU A 82 7.02 14.21 0.77
C LEU A 82 7.89 15.03 -0.20
N ARG A 83 8.98 14.45 -0.72
CA ARG A 83 9.85 15.08 -1.73
C ARG A 83 9.95 14.28 -3.04
N SER A 84 9.05 13.32 -3.27
CA SER A 84 9.00 12.54 -4.51
C SER A 84 8.02 13.16 -5.51
N SER A 85 6.87 12.52 -5.75
CA SER A 85 5.80 13.01 -6.61
C SER A 85 4.48 13.06 -5.85
N LEU A 86 3.59 13.98 -6.25
CA LEU A 86 2.27 14.10 -5.65
C LEU A 86 1.48 12.82 -5.82
N ALA A 87 1.57 12.17 -6.98
CA ALA A 87 0.91 10.90 -7.24
C ALA A 87 1.34 9.83 -6.22
N LEU A 88 2.64 9.67 -5.99
CA LEU A 88 3.17 8.68 -5.03
C LEU A 88 2.77 9.02 -3.59
N PHE A 89 2.85 10.30 -3.21
CA PHE A 89 2.38 10.74 -1.90
C PHE A 89 0.90 10.42 -1.67
N LEU A 90 0.04 10.66 -2.66
CA LEU A 90 -1.39 10.38 -2.56
C LEU A 90 -1.69 8.89 -2.42
N VAL A 91 -0.94 8.00 -3.07
CA VAL A 91 -1.06 6.54 -2.85
C VAL A 91 -0.88 6.22 -1.36
N PHE A 92 0.22 6.66 -0.76
CA PHE A 92 0.52 6.37 0.64
C PHE A 92 -0.42 7.10 1.60
N PHE A 93 -0.87 8.30 1.27
CA PHE A 93 -1.83 9.07 2.07
C PHE A 93 -3.17 8.34 2.20
N PHE A 94 -3.78 7.96 1.08
CA PHE A 94 -5.05 7.24 1.11
C PHE A 94 -4.91 5.82 1.68
N LEU A 95 -3.78 5.15 1.43
CA LEU A 95 -3.51 3.84 2.02
C LEU A 95 -3.35 3.91 3.55
N THR A 96 -2.71 4.97 4.05
CA THR A 96 -2.59 5.21 5.51
C THR A 96 -3.97 5.30 6.15
N TRP A 97 -4.85 6.13 5.59
CA TRP A 97 -6.21 6.26 6.10
C TRP A 97 -7.05 4.99 5.91
N THR A 98 -6.81 4.23 4.84
CA THR A 98 -7.43 2.92 4.62
C THR A 98 -7.13 2.00 5.78
N PHE A 99 -5.85 1.79 6.13
CA PHE A 99 -5.47 0.92 7.24
C PHE A 99 -6.00 1.40 8.58
N LEU A 100 -5.95 2.71 8.85
CA LEU A 100 -6.46 3.26 10.09
C LEU A 100 -7.97 3.04 10.26
N LEU A 101 -8.76 3.31 9.21
CA LEU A 101 -10.21 3.13 9.26
C LEU A 101 -10.62 1.67 9.36
N LEU A 102 -9.92 0.77 8.67
CA LEU A 102 -10.15 -0.67 8.80
C LEU A 102 -9.84 -1.14 10.22
N ALA A 103 -8.72 -0.69 10.82
CA ALA A 103 -8.37 -1.04 12.20
C ALA A 103 -9.41 -0.55 13.20
N ILE A 104 -9.88 0.70 13.07
CA ILE A 104 -10.96 1.24 13.90
C ILE A 104 -12.24 0.42 13.71
N GLY A 105 -12.53 0.00 12.47
CA GLY A 105 -13.67 -0.86 12.15
C GLY A 105 -13.63 -2.19 12.91
N GLU A 106 -12.46 -2.81 13.02
CA GLU A 106 -12.26 -4.05 13.79
C GLU A 106 -12.44 -3.81 15.30
N PHE A 107 -11.79 -2.78 15.87
CA PHE A 107 -11.88 -2.50 17.31
C PHE A 107 -13.27 -2.08 17.77
N GLN A 108 -14.01 -1.36 16.93
CA GLN A 108 -15.32 -0.80 17.27
C GLN A 108 -16.49 -1.58 16.67
N ALA A 109 -16.23 -2.69 15.98
CA ALA A 109 -17.22 -3.42 15.19
C ALA A 109 -18.05 -2.50 14.26
N SER A 110 -17.41 -1.47 13.69
CA SER A 110 -18.08 -0.39 12.95
C SER A 110 -18.13 -0.67 11.46
N ALA A 111 -19.31 -1.06 10.97
CA ALA A 111 -19.54 -1.26 9.54
C ALA A 111 -19.30 0.01 8.70
N ASN A 112 -19.54 1.20 9.27
CA ASN A 112 -19.29 2.47 8.59
C ASN A 112 -17.79 2.73 8.42
N CYS A 113 -16.97 2.41 9.43
CA CYS A 113 -15.52 2.50 9.33
C CYS A 113 -14.98 1.51 8.29
N HIS A 114 -15.49 0.27 8.24
CA HIS A 114 -15.11 -0.69 7.20
C HIS A 114 -15.46 -0.20 5.78
N LYS A 115 -16.66 0.35 5.58
CA LYS A 115 -17.07 0.91 4.28
C LYS A 115 -16.21 2.11 3.88
N ALA A 116 -15.92 3.02 4.81
CA ALA A 116 -15.08 4.17 4.55
C ALA A 116 -13.63 3.75 4.22
N GLY A 117 -13.05 2.83 5.00
CA GLY A 117 -11.74 2.26 4.73
C GLY A 117 -11.69 1.57 3.35
N GLY A 118 -12.69 0.75 3.03
CA GLY A 118 -12.81 0.12 1.71
C GLY A 118 -12.91 1.13 0.56
N ALA A 119 -13.69 2.21 0.72
CA ALA A 119 -13.81 3.27 -0.28
C ALA A 119 -12.46 3.98 -0.52
N LEU A 120 -11.73 4.31 0.56
CA LEU A 120 -10.38 4.87 0.43
C LEU A 120 -9.38 3.87 -0.19
N GLY A 121 -9.55 2.57 0.07
CA GLY A 121 -8.76 1.52 -0.56
C GLY A 121 -8.97 1.46 -2.08
N ILE A 122 -10.21 1.66 -2.54
CA ILE A 122 -10.52 1.77 -3.98
C ILE A 122 -9.85 3.00 -4.59
N ILE A 123 -9.93 4.16 -3.93
CA ILE A 123 -9.26 5.39 -4.37
C ILE A 123 -7.75 5.17 -4.47
N THR A 124 -7.15 4.58 -3.42
CA THR A 124 -5.73 4.19 -3.40
C THR A 124 -5.37 3.35 -4.61
N ALA A 125 -6.17 2.34 -4.94
CA ALA A 125 -5.90 1.44 -6.07
C ALA A 125 -5.88 2.20 -7.40
N PHE A 126 -6.84 3.09 -7.66
CA PHE A 126 -6.84 3.91 -8.88
C PHE A 126 -5.60 4.80 -9.00
N ILE A 127 -5.19 5.45 -7.90
CA ILE A 127 -4.00 6.30 -7.88
C ILE A 127 -2.74 5.45 -8.05
N ALA A 128 -2.69 4.24 -7.49
CA ALA A 128 -1.57 3.31 -7.65
C ALA A 128 -1.44 2.84 -9.10
N PHE A 129 -2.55 2.50 -9.77
CA PHE A 129 -2.54 2.18 -11.21
C PHE A 129 -2.07 3.38 -12.05
N TYR A 130 -2.57 4.59 -11.76
CA TYR A 130 -2.12 5.81 -12.43
C TYR A 130 -0.62 6.02 -12.26
N THR A 131 -0.12 5.89 -11.02
CA THR A 131 1.30 6.06 -10.70
C THR A 131 2.16 5.00 -11.41
N GLY A 132 1.73 3.73 -11.41
CA GLY A 132 2.42 2.66 -12.11
C GLY A 132 2.49 2.89 -13.62
N ILE A 133 1.36 3.25 -14.25
CA ILE A 133 1.30 3.53 -15.69
C ILE A 133 2.15 4.75 -16.05
N SER A 134 2.19 5.77 -15.21
CA SER A 134 3.03 6.96 -15.45
C SER A 134 4.52 6.64 -15.54
N GLY A 135 4.98 5.55 -14.90
CA GLY A 135 6.37 5.07 -15.03
C GLY A 135 6.63 4.25 -16.30
N ILE A 136 5.58 3.78 -16.98
CA ILE A 136 5.66 2.99 -18.22
C ILE A 136 5.51 3.89 -19.45
N TYR A 137 4.66 4.91 -19.35
CA TYR A 137 4.34 5.82 -20.46
C TYR A 137 5.46 6.84 -20.64
N THR A 138 6.29 6.61 -21.64
CA THR A 138 7.36 7.52 -22.06
C THR A 138 7.01 8.11 -23.43
N ALA A 139 7.75 9.14 -23.83
CA ALA A 139 7.62 9.74 -25.17
C ALA A 139 7.92 8.73 -26.30
N ASP A 140 8.69 7.68 -26.00
CA ASP A 140 9.05 6.64 -26.96
C ASP A 140 7.98 5.53 -27.07
N THR A 141 7.23 5.29 -25.99
CA THR A 141 6.25 4.19 -25.93
C THR A 141 4.80 4.65 -26.14
N THR A 142 4.51 5.94 -25.97
CA THR A 142 3.14 6.47 -25.98
C THR A 142 3.03 7.87 -26.58
N PHE A 143 1.86 8.21 -27.13
CA PHE A 143 1.59 9.54 -27.71
C PHE A 143 1.42 10.66 -26.66
N PHE A 144 1.33 10.32 -25.38
CA PHE A 144 1.15 11.28 -24.29
C PHE A 144 1.79 10.77 -23.00
N THR A 145 2.22 11.68 -22.13
CA THR A 145 2.76 11.37 -20.80
C THR A 145 1.77 11.75 -19.71
N LEU A 146 1.88 11.09 -18.55
CA LEU A 146 1.00 11.33 -17.41
C LEU A 146 1.70 12.21 -16.35
N PRO A 147 1.13 13.36 -15.98
CA PRO A 147 1.74 14.24 -14.98
C PRO A 147 1.62 13.64 -13.57
N THR A 148 2.75 13.48 -12.88
CA THR A 148 2.80 13.03 -11.48
C THR A 148 3.09 14.15 -10.48
N TYR A 149 3.45 15.33 -10.98
CA TYR A 149 3.85 16.55 -10.25
C TYR A 149 4.97 16.31 -9.21
N SER A 150 6.17 16.78 -9.52
CA SER A 150 7.30 16.68 -8.58
C SER A 150 7.14 17.60 -7.37
N LEU A 151 7.23 17.01 -6.18
CA LEU A 151 7.26 17.71 -4.88
C LEU A 151 8.68 18.07 -4.43
N ALA A 152 9.70 17.75 -5.23
CA ALA A 152 11.06 18.15 -4.93
C ALA A 152 11.19 19.69 -4.92
N ARG A 153 12.16 20.21 -4.17
CA ARG A 153 12.44 21.64 -4.10
C ARG A 153 12.91 22.14 -5.47
N GLU A 154 12.54 23.36 -5.87
CA GLU A 154 12.90 23.92 -7.19
C GLU A 154 14.41 23.90 -7.47
N ALA A 155 15.24 24.21 -6.46
CA ALA A 155 16.71 24.15 -6.58
C ALA A 155 17.24 22.73 -6.89
N ASP A 156 16.48 21.69 -6.56
CA ASP A 156 16.84 20.30 -6.82
C ASP A 156 16.33 19.86 -8.22
N LYS A 157 15.29 20.51 -8.76
CA LYS A 157 14.77 20.28 -10.12
C LYS A 157 15.78 20.72 -11.19
N ALA A 158 16.50 21.82 -10.94
CA ALA A 158 17.50 22.37 -11.85
C ALA A 158 18.79 21.53 -11.99
N LYS A 159 19.01 20.53 -11.12
CA LYS A 159 20.17 19.63 -11.18
C LYS A 159 19.90 18.34 -11.99
N ASN A 160 18.63 18.05 -12.27
CA ASN A 160 18.19 16.82 -12.93
C ASN A 160 17.59 17.06 -14.33
N GLN A 161 17.73 18.28 -14.86
CA GLN A 161 17.49 18.64 -16.27
C GLN A 161 18.84 18.80 -16.97
#